data_AF-A0A2S1QZD7-F1
#
_entry.id   AF-A0A2S1QZD7-F1
#
_cell.length_a   1.000
_cell.length_b   1.000
_cell.length_c   1.000
_cell.angle_alpha   90.00
_cell.angle_beta   90.00
_cell.angle_gamma   90.00
#
_symmetry.space_group_name_H-M   'P 1'
#
loop_
_entity.id
_entity.type
_entity.pdbx_description
1 polymer ?
#
loop_
_entity_poly.entity_id
_entity_poly.type
_entity_poly.pdbx_seq_one_letter_code
_entity_poly.pdbx_strand_id
1 'polypeptide(L)'
;MNNFRLDKEPKITSGYKAPDGYFDSFTERLMQQLPQQEAKVIPLYKRKPVWLSVAASFIIMLTLGVFLTTNTSTPQPDDEAIESYLAYQTNINSYDLMQHLDTQDIAELEQSIPVSDEAIEEYLSDESIDLNE
;
A
#
# COMPACT_ATOMS: atom_id res chain seq x y z
N MET A 1 64.76 -61.38 27.49
CA MET A 1 64.68 -59.90 27.41
C MET A 1 64.77 -59.35 28.83
N ASN A 2 65.71 -58.43 29.10
CA ASN A 2 65.79 -57.76 30.40
C ASN A 2 64.73 -56.64 30.48
N ASN A 3 64.07 -56.51 31.63
CA ASN A 3 63.02 -55.51 31.85
C ASN A 3 63.60 -54.11 31.99
N PHE A 4 63.23 -53.19 31.10
CA PHE A 4 63.59 -51.77 31.19
C PHE A 4 62.77 -51.10 32.32
N ARG A 5 63.47 -50.49 33.28
CA ARG A 5 62.88 -49.88 34.49
C ARG A 5 63.22 -48.40 34.54
N LEU A 6 62.28 -47.57 34.10
CA LEU A 6 62.38 -46.09 34.02
C LEU A 6 62.59 -45.40 35.38
N ASP A 7 62.32 -46.09 36.49
CA ASP A 7 62.43 -45.56 37.85
C ASP A 7 63.88 -45.50 38.37
N LYS A 8 64.84 -46.13 37.68
CA LYS A 8 66.21 -46.33 38.19
C LYS A 8 67.31 -45.63 37.39
N GLU A 9 66.96 -44.84 36.36
CA GLU A 9 67.93 -44.09 35.58
C GLU A 9 68.05 -42.62 36.08
N PRO A 10 69.24 -42.01 36.05
CA PRO A 10 69.41 -40.61 36.44
C PRO A 10 68.58 -39.72 35.51
N LYS A 11 67.59 -39.04 36.09
CA LYS A 11 66.68 -38.15 35.36
C LYS A 11 67.50 -37.03 34.70
N ILE A 12 67.52 -37.02 33.37
CA ILE A 12 68.25 -36.00 32.59
C ILE A 12 67.66 -34.63 32.95
N THR A 13 68.46 -33.77 33.56
CA THR A 13 68.02 -32.40 33.89
C THR A 13 67.91 -31.61 32.59
N SER A 14 66.70 -31.21 32.21
CA SER A 14 66.50 -30.29 31.10
C SER A 14 67.30 -29.01 31.37
N GLY A 15 68.23 -28.66 30.48
CA GLY A 15 69.03 -27.44 30.56
C GLY A 15 68.22 -26.16 30.33
N TYR A 16 66.95 -26.30 29.93
CA TYR A 16 66.02 -25.21 29.71
C TYR A 16 65.10 -25.08 30.91
N LYS A 17 65.57 -24.42 31.97
CA LYS A 17 64.74 -23.97 33.08
C LYS A 17 64.48 -22.48 32.91
N ALA A 18 63.22 -22.06 33.06
CA ALA A 18 62.90 -20.64 33.10
C ALA A 18 63.64 -19.98 34.29
N PRO A 19 64.13 -18.74 34.15
CA PRO A 19 64.70 -18.00 35.26
C PRO A 19 63.71 -17.89 36.42
N ASP A 20 64.23 -17.87 37.65
CA ASP A 20 63.39 -17.67 38.84
C ASP A 20 62.65 -16.32 38.72
N GLY A 21 61.33 -16.36 38.92
CA GLY A 21 60.45 -15.18 38.80
C GLY A 21 60.12 -14.72 37.38
N TYR A 22 60.49 -15.48 36.33
CA TYR A 22 60.15 -15.14 34.93
C TYR A 22 58.64 -14.90 34.73
N PHE A 23 57.82 -15.77 35.33
CA PHE A 23 56.36 -15.72 35.18
C PHE A 23 55.69 -14.66 36.06
N ASP A 24 56.39 -14.11 37.05
CA ASP A 24 55.84 -13.10 37.98
C ASP A 24 55.53 -11.78 37.25
N SER A 25 56.34 -11.42 36.25
CA SER A 25 56.18 -10.19 35.45
C SER A 25 55.75 -10.42 34.00
N PHE A 26 55.61 -11.68 33.58
CA PHE A 26 55.25 -12.04 32.21
C PHE A 26 53.88 -11.47 31.79
N THR A 27 52.89 -11.62 32.66
CA THR A 27 51.51 -11.17 32.41
C THR A 27 51.45 -9.66 32.19
N GLU A 28 52.19 -8.88 32.98
CA GLU A 28 52.20 -7.43 32.87
C GLU A 28 52.87 -6.98 31.56
N ARG A 29 53.99 -7.59 31.20
CA ARG A 29 54.68 -7.34 29.91
C ARG A 29 53.79 -7.67 28.71
N LEU A 30 53.04 -8.78 28.78
CA LEU A 30 52.10 -9.17 27.74
C LEU A 30 50.98 -8.14 27.59
N MET A 31 50.39 -7.69 28.69
CA MET A 31 49.32 -6.69 28.68
C MET A 31 49.79 -5.32 28.16
N GLN A 32 51.04 -4.93 28.46
CA GLN A 32 51.63 -3.69 27.94
C GLN A 32 51.91 -3.74 26.42
N GLN A 33 52.12 -4.94 25.87
CA GLN A 33 52.36 -5.13 24.42
C GLN A 33 51.06 -5.27 23.62
N LEU A 34 49.91 -5.47 24.28
CA LEU A 34 48.63 -5.50 23.59
C LEU A 34 48.23 -4.08 23.16
N PRO A 35 47.77 -3.88 21.92
CA PRO A 35 47.27 -2.60 21.47
C PRO A 35 46.06 -2.22 22.32
N GLN A 36 46.11 -1.05 22.96
CA GLN A 36 44.94 -0.48 23.64
C GLN A 36 43.87 -0.19 22.59
N GLN A 37 42.88 -1.07 22.48
CA GLN A 37 41.69 -0.81 21.70
C GLN A 37 40.80 0.13 22.53
N GLU A 38 40.98 1.44 22.32
CA GLU A 38 39.95 2.39 22.71
C GLU A 38 38.69 2.06 21.91
N ALA A 39 37.67 1.53 22.59
CA ALA A 39 36.37 1.29 21.99
C ALA A 39 35.82 2.64 21.54
N LYS A 40 35.86 2.91 20.23
CA LYS A 40 35.35 4.13 19.62
C LYS A 40 33.84 4.22 19.83
N VAL A 41 33.43 4.85 20.93
CA VAL A 41 32.03 5.16 21.23
C VAL A 41 31.57 6.28 20.32
N ILE A 42 30.71 5.95 19.36
CA ILE A 42 30.04 6.94 18.52
C ILE A 42 28.74 7.35 19.24
N PRO A 43 28.56 8.64 19.61
CA PRO A 43 27.35 9.08 20.28
C PRO A 43 26.12 8.98 19.36
N LEU A 44 25.08 8.30 19.82
CA LEU A 44 23.81 8.09 19.10
C LEU A 44 22.94 9.36 18.98
N TYR A 45 23.28 10.44 19.68
CA TYR A 45 22.48 11.68 19.71
C TYR A 45 22.86 12.70 18.64
N LYS A 46 23.71 12.35 17.66
CA LYS A 46 24.05 13.30 16.58
C LYS A 46 22.78 13.69 15.83
N ARG A 47 22.40 14.96 15.99
CA ARG A 47 21.19 15.54 15.41
C ARG A 47 21.19 15.31 13.90
N LYS A 48 20.06 14.81 13.38
CA LYS A 48 19.86 14.67 11.94
C LYS A 48 19.93 16.06 11.29
N PRO A 49 20.51 16.20 10.08
CA PRO A 49 20.55 17.48 9.41
C PRO A 49 19.12 17.94 9.14
N VAL A 50 18.79 19.15 9.61
CA VAL A 50 17.46 19.78 9.50
C VAL A 50 16.98 19.84 8.04
N TRP A 51 17.90 19.77 7.08
CA TRP A 51 17.58 19.73 5.65
C TRP A 51 16.72 18.53 5.23
N LEU A 52 16.80 17.40 5.95
CA LEU A 52 15.92 16.25 5.69
C LEU A 52 14.45 16.54 6.08
N SER A 53 14.23 17.44 7.03
CA SER A 53 12.89 17.89 7.43
C SER A 53 12.27 18.84 6.39
N VAL A 54 13.10 19.60 5.66
CA VAL A 54 12.64 20.54 4.63
C VAL A 54 12.07 19.78 3.44
N ALA A 55 12.75 18.73 2.97
CA ALA A 55 12.27 17.89 1.88
C ALA A 55 10.92 17.22 2.23
N ALA A 56 10.78 16.69 3.45
CA ALA A 56 9.53 16.09 3.91
C ALA A 56 8.37 17.10 3.96
N SER A 57 8.63 18.33 4.44
CA SER A 57 7.62 19.39 4.44
C SER A 57 7.16 19.79 3.03
N PHE A 58 8.08 19.77 2.06
CA PHE A 58 7.76 20.06 0.66
C PHE A 58 6.86 18.99 0.05
N ILE A 59 7.16 17.71 0.31
CA ILE A 59 6.34 16.59 -0.17
C ILE A 59 4.94 16.67 0.45
N ILE A 60 4.84 16.89 1.77
CA ILE A 60 3.55 17.00 2.47
C ILE A 60 2.76 18.21 1.97
N MET A 61 3.41 19.36 1.77
CA MET A 61 2.75 20.56 1.26
C MET A 61 2.23 20.36 -0.17
N LEU A 62 2.99 19.67 -1.02
CA LEU A 62 2.61 19.38 -2.40
C LEU A 62 1.46 18.37 -2.46
N THR A 63 1.52 17.27 -1.69
CA THR A 63 0.44 16.27 -1.65
C THR A 63 -0.84 16.84 -1.04
N LEU A 64 -0.75 17.61 0.04
CA LEU A 64 -1.90 18.25 0.66
C LEU A 64 -2.51 19.34 -0.25
N GLY A 65 -1.68 20.10 -0.95
CA GLY A 65 -2.13 21.11 -1.93
C GLY A 65 -2.90 20.49 -3.10
N VAL A 66 -2.41 19.39 -3.68
CA VAL A 66 -3.14 18.64 -4.72
C VAL A 66 -4.44 18.08 -4.16
N PHE A 67 -4.41 17.45 -3.00
CA PHE A 67 -5.60 16.84 -2.39
C PHE A 67 -6.73 17.86 -2.11
N LEU A 68 -6.38 19.08 -1.69
CA LEU A 68 -7.35 20.15 -1.43
C LEU A 68 -7.87 20.83 -2.70
N THR A 69 -7.21 20.66 -3.85
CA THR A 69 -7.58 21.31 -5.12
C THR A 69 -8.28 20.36 -6.09
N THR A 70 -8.22 19.05 -5.85
CA THR A 70 -8.94 18.05 -6.65
C THR A 70 -10.40 17.98 -6.23
N ASN A 71 -11.22 18.89 -6.76
CA ASN A 71 -12.66 18.66 -6.86
C ASN A 71 -12.91 17.72 -8.04
N THR A 72 -12.99 16.42 -7.76
CA THR A 72 -13.40 15.44 -8.78
C THR A 72 -14.92 15.51 -8.95
N SER A 73 -15.40 16.53 -9.65
CA SER A 73 -16.75 16.48 -10.21
C SER A 73 -16.74 15.37 -11.25
N THR A 74 -17.44 14.27 -10.98
CA THR A 74 -17.70 13.27 -12.00
C THR A 74 -18.47 13.95 -13.13
N PRO A 75 -17.91 14.06 -14.35
CA PRO A 75 -18.64 14.64 -15.45
C PRO A 75 -19.91 13.80 -15.65
N GLN A 76 -21.07 14.46 -15.60
CA GLN A 76 -22.32 13.81 -15.95
C GLN A 76 -22.26 13.50 -17.45
N PRO A 77 -22.66 12.30 -17.88
CA PRO A 77 -22.75 11.99 -19.31
C PRO A 77 -23.69 12.98 -20.00
N ASP A 78 -23.36 13.33 -21.23
CA ASP A 78 -24.21 14.13 -22.11
C ASP A 78 -25.38 13.28 -22.64
N ASP A 79 -26.41 13.95 -23.16
CA ASP A 79 -27.65 13.31 -23.60
C ASP A 79 -27.39 12.23 -24.65
N GLU A 80 -26.47 12.48 -25.59
CA GLU A 80 -26.10 11.53 -26.65
C GLU A 80 -25.43 10.26 -26.09
N ALA A 81 -24.60 10.37 -25.05
CA ALA A 81 -24.04 9.21 -24.38
C ALA A 81 -25.10 8.44 -23.57
N ILE A 82 -26.07 9.13 -22.97
CA ILE A 82 -27.19 8.51 -22.25
C ILE A 82 -28.08 7.72 -23.23
N GLU A 83 -28.44 8.31 -24.37
CA GLU A 83 -29.24 7.64 -25.40
C GLU A 83 -28.55 6.39 -25.94
N SER A 84 -27.26 6.51 -26.28
CA SER A 84 -26.46 5.36 -26.73
C SER A 84 -26.40 4.27 -25.68
N TYR A 85 -26.19 4.63 -24.41
CA TYR A 85 -26.19 3.67 -23.32
C TYR A 85 -27.53 2.93 -23.21
N LEU A 86 -28.66 3.66 -23.22
CA LEU A 86 -30.00 3.07 -23.12
C LEU A 86 -30.34 2.20 -24.34
N ALA A 87 -29.92 2.59 -25.56
CA ALA A 87 -30.22 1.85 -26.78
C ALA A 87 -29.48 0.50 -26.87
N TYR A 88 -28.25 0.42 -26.34
CA TYR A 88 -27.44 -0.79 -26.40
C TYR A 88 -27.49 -1.64 -25.12
N GLN A 89 -27.98 -1.09 -24.01
CA GLN A 89 -28.04 -1.81 -22.74
C GLN A 89 -29.23 -2.79 -22.70
N THR A 90 -28.93 -4.09 -22.77
CA THR A 90 -29.95 -5.16 -22.81
C THR A 90 -30.58 -5.52 -21.47
N ASN A 91 -30.07 -4.96 -20.36
CA ASN A 91 -30.50 -5.30 -19.01
C ASN A 91 -31.53 -4.32 -18.41
N ILE A 92 -31.90 -3.27 -19.16
CA ILE A 92 -32.91 -2.30 -18.73
C ILE A 92 -34.14 -2.52 -19.60
N ASN A 93 -35.27 -2.85 -18.99
CA ASN A 93 -36.55 -2.97 -19.70
C ASN A 93 -37.38 -1.69 -19.51
N SER A 94 -38.34 -1.46 -20.41
CA SER A 94 -39.27 -0.33 -20.33
C SER A 94 -40.02 -0.28 -18.99
N TYR A 95 -40.32 -1.43 -18.38
CA TYR A 95 -40.94 -1.50 -17.06
C TYR A 95 -40.03 -0.98 -15.93
N ASP A 96 -38.72 -1.17 -16.05
CA ASP A 96 -37.76 -0.65 -15.07
C ASP A 96 -37.64 0.88 -15.17
N LEU A 97 -37.72 1.41 -16.40
CA LEU A 97 -37.76 2.85 -16.64
C LEU A 97 -39.04 3.45 -16.06
N MET A 98 -40.20 2.87 -16.35
CA MET A 98 -41.51 3.34 -15.85
C MET A 98 -41.57 3.44 -14.32
N GLN A 99 -40.93 2.51 -13.60
CA GLN A 99 -40.90 2.54 -12.12
C GLN A 99 -40.10 3.70 -11.54
N HIS A 100 -39.22 4.31 -12.33
CA HIS A 100 -38.38 5.43 -11.90
C HIS A 100 -38.95 6.79 -12.32
N LEU A 101 -40.04 6.84 -13.08
CA LEU A 101 -40.74 8.08 -13.37
C LEU A 101 -41.61 8.48 -12.18
N ASP A 102 -41.52 9.75 -11.78
CA ASP A 102 -42.42 10.33 -10.80
C ASP A 102 -43.61 11.05 -11.46
N THR A 103 -44.52 11.58 -10.63
CA THR A 103 -45.73 12.25 -11.12
C THR A 103 -45.45 13.53 -11.89
N GLN A 104 -44.31 14.18 -11.64
CA GLN A 104 -43.89 15.39 -12.36
C GLN A 104 -43.37 15.02 -13.75
N ASP A 105 -42.53 13.98 -13.82
CA ASP A 105 -42.01 13.46 -15.08
C ASP A 105 -43.14 13.05 -16.04
N ILE A 106 -44.16 12.37 -15.52
CA ILE A 106 -45.33 11.94 -16.30
C ILE A 106 -46.12 13.14 -16.83
N ALA A 107 -46.33 14.18 -16.01
CA ALA A 107 -47.07 15.38 -16.42
C ALA A 107 -46.34 16.17 -17.52
N GLU A 108 -45.01 16.21 -17.49
CA GLU A 108 -44.20 16.83 -18.54
C GLU A 108 -44.27 16.04 -19.85
N LEU A 109 -44.22 14.70 -19.77
CA LEU A 109 -44.38 13.83 -20.94
C LEU A 109 -45.76 13.98 -21.60
N GLU A 110 -46.84 14.01 -20.82
CA GLU A 110 -48.20 14.23 -21.32
C GLU A 110 -48.34 15.54 -22.10
N GLN A 111 -47.63 16.60 -21.70
CA GLN A 111 -47.65 17.87 -22.42
C GLN A 111 -46.87 17.81 -23.74
N SER A 112 -45.82 16.97 -23.80
CA SER A 112 -44.96 16.84 -24.98
C SER A 112 -45.55 15.95 -26.09
N ILE A 113 -46.51 15.08 -25.75
CA ILE A 113 -47.15 14.18 -26.71
C ILE A 113 -48.46 14.82 -27.20
N PRO A 114 -48.53 15.33 -28.43
CA PRO A 114 -49.79 15.81 -28.99
C PRO A 114 -50.67 14.61 -29.35
N VAL A 115 -51.35 14.03 -28.36
CA VAL A 115 -52.36 13.00 -28.59
C VAL A 115 -53.65 13.69 -29.03
N SER A 116 -53.92 13.66 -30.34
CA SER A 116 -55.20 14.13 -30.87
C SER A 116 -56.29 13.07 -30.69
N ASP A 117 -57.52 13.49 -30.39
CA ASP A 117 -58.69 12.61 -30.29
C ASP A 117 -58.84 11.68 -31.52
N GLU A 118 -58.55 12.20 -32.72
CA GLU A 118 -58.56 11.42 -33.98
C GLU A 118 -57.61 10.21 -33.94
N ALA A 119 -56.41 10.37 -33.36
CA ALA A 119 -55.41 9.31 -33.26
C ALA A 119 -55.84 8.24 -32.23
N ILE A 120 -56.59 8.64 -31.20
CA ILE A 120 -57.20 7.73 -30.23
C ILE A 120 -58.33 6.95 -30.90
N GLU A 121 -59.20 7.62 -31.64
CA GLU A 121 -60.30 7.00 -32.39
C GLU A 121 -59.78 6.00 -33.44
N GLU A 122 -58.71 6.35 -34.16
CA GLU A 122 -58.06 5.46 -35.13
C GLU A 122 -57.45 4.24 -34.47
N TYR A 123 -56.71 4.41 -33.36
CA TYR A 123 -56.13 3.31 -32.59
C TYR A 123 -57.20 2.35 -32.04
N LEU A 124 -58.26 2.89 -31.45
CA LEU A 124 -59.38 2.11 -30.91
C LEU A 124 -60.21 1.43 -32.00
N SER A 125 -60.19 1.95 -33.22
CA SER A 125 -60.89 1.35 -34.37
C SER A 125 -60.07 0.24 -35.04
N ASP A 126 -58.73 0.35 -35.03
CA ASP A 126 -57.80 -0.65 -35.59
C ASP A 126 -57.58 -1.83 -34.65
N GLU A 127 -57.51 -1.57 -33.34
CA GLU A 127 -57.50 -2.63 -32.33
C GLU A 127 -58.92 -3.22 -32.24
N SER A 128 -59.15 -4.36 -32.89
CA SER A 128 -60.42 -5.09 -32.76
C SER A 128 -60.59 -5.56 -31.32
N ILE A 129 -61.17 -4.72 -30.47
CA ILE A 129 -61.61 -5.10 -29.13
C ILE A 129 -62.70 -6.15 -29.34
N ASP A 130 -62.34 -7.42 -29.16
CA ASP A 130 -63.30 -8.51 -29.10
C ASP A 130 -64.14 -8.32 -27.83
N LEU A 131 -65.22 -7.56 -27.95
CA LEU A 131 -66.21 -7.34 -26.89
C LEU A 131 -67.10 -8.59 -26.73
N ASN A 132 -66.48 -9.76 -26.55
CA ASN A 132 -67.17 -11.02 -26.31
C ASN A 132 -66.70 -11.67 -24.99
N GLU A 133 -67.58 -11.54 -24.00
CA GLU A 133 -67.71 -12.26 -22.72
C GLU A 133 -66.78 -11.92 -21.54
#